data_AF-A0A525WA55-F1
#
_entry.id   AF-A0A525WA55-F1
#
_cell.length_a   1.000
_cell.length_b   1.000
_cell.length_c   1.000
_cell.angle_alpha   90.00
_cell.angle_beta   90.00
_cell.angle_gamma   90.00
#
_symmetry.space_group_name_H-M   'P 1'
#
loop_
_entity.id
_entity.type
_entity.pdbx_description
1 polymer ?
#
loop_
_entity_poly.entity_id
_entity_poly.type
_entity_poly.pdbx_seq_one_letter_code
_entity_poly.pdbx_strand_id
1 'polypeptide(L)'
;MSEVVKLQLIGLSVIGSGVLILLFIRSQFLRVMGFVAIVLGLFSLVALAVPQMASLPPAEESIDIASIKTPADMASIGQKIFFSKGQCALCHTIGPSESARCPDLKGIGAKLSREFIFESLTQPQAYVYLDYRHEGLPKEYPARMPYINKNPIGLSKNEILSVIAFLQQMSGEPISVNPSELEMPGAAPAAPVKSAQVETVTVAQAK
;
A
#
# COMPACT_ATOMS: atom_id res chain seq x y z
N MET A 1 -42.75 71.00 27.59
CA MET A 1 -41.76 70.09 28.24
C MET A 1 -40.50 70.87 28.48
N SER A 2 -39.94 70.87 29.70
CA SER A 2 -38.69 71.58 29.98
C SER A 2 -37.50 70.88 29.30
N GLU A 3 -36.45 71.64 28.98
CA GLU A 3 -35.22 71.10 28.35
C GLU A 3 -34.57 70.00 29.20
N VAL A 4 -34.70 70.09 30.52
CA VAL A 4 -34.24 69.06 31.47
C VAL A 4 -34.97 67.72 31.24
N VAL A 5 -36.28 67.75 31.04
CA VAL A 5 -37.07 66.54 30.76
C VAL A 5 -36.70 65.93 29.42
N LYS A 6 -36.41 66.75 28.40
CA LYS A 6 -35.93 66.26 27.10
C LYS A 6 -34.58 65.54 27.23
N LEU A 7 -33.62 66.13 27.96
CA LEU A 7 -32.31 65.53 28.20
C LEU A 7 -32.41 64.22 29.00
N GLN A 8 -33.29 64.16 30.00
CA GLN A 8 -33.54 62.93 30.76
C GLN A 8 -34.14 61.81 29.90
N LEU A 9 -35.10 62.13 29.02
CA LEU A 9 -35.68 61.17 28.10
C LEU A 9 -34.67 60.63 27.08
N ILE A 10 -33.80 61.51 26.55
CA ILE A 10 -32.69 61.10 25.67
C ILE A 10 -31.73 60.19 26.43
N GLY A 11 -31.33 60.56 27.66
CA GLY A 11 -30.45 59.74 28.50
C GLY A 11 -31.03 58.34 28.79
N LEU A 12 -32.30 58.26 29.16
CA LEU A 12 -32.99 57.00 29.40
C LEU A 12 -33.13 56.16 28.13
N SER A 13 -33.38 56.80 26.98
CA SER A 13 -33.45 56.12 25.68
C SER A 13 -32.10 55.52 25.27
N VAL A 14 -31.00 56.26 25.47
CA VAL A 14 -29.63 55.78 25.18
C VAL A 14 -29.27 54.62 26.10
N ILE A 15 -29.53 54.73 27.40
CA ILE A 15 -29.26 53.65 28.37
C ILE A 15 -30.10 52.41 28.05
N GLY A 16 -31.41 52.59 27.79
CA GLY A 16 -32.30 51.50 27.43
C GLY A 16 -31.87 50.77 26.15
N SER A 17 -31.45 51.52 25.13
CA SER A 17 -30.92 50.96 23.88
C SER A 17 -29.62 50.19 24.12
N GLY A 18 -28.72 50.73 24.95
CA GLY A 18 -27.47 50.04 25.33
C GLY A 18 -27.72 48.72 26.06
N VAL A 19 -28.66 48.70 27.02
CA VAL A 19 -29.03 47.47 27.74
C VAL A 19 -29.65 46.43 26.79
N LEU A 20 -30.54 46.84 25.89
CA LEU A 20 -31.14 45.93 24.90
C LEU A 20 -30.09 45.33 23.96
N ILE A 21 -29.12 46.13 23.50
CA ILE A 21 -28.00 45.64 22.67
C ILE A 21 -27.16 44.63 23.44
N LEU A 22 -26.81 44.89 24.70
CA LEU A 22 -26.03 43.95 25.51
C LEU A 22 -26.79 42.64 25.77
N LEU A 23 -28.10 42.71 26.02
CA LEU A 23 -28.94 41.51 26.18
C LEU A 23 -29.06 40.72 24.88
N PHE A 24 -29.17 41.40 23.74
CA PHE A 24 -29.16 40.77 22.42
C PHE A 24 -27.82 40.07 22.15
N ILE A 25 -26.69 40.74 22.38
CA ILE A 25 -25.34 40.17 22.21
C ILE A 25 -25.17 38.94 23.12
N ARG A 26 -25.59 39.03 24.39
CA ARG A 26 -25.53 37.89 25.34
C ARG A 26 -26.35 36.70 24.85
N SER A 27 -27.54 36.94 24.30
CA SER A 27 -28.39 35.88 23.73
C SER A 27 -27.74 35.24 22.49
N GLN A 28 -27.21 36.05 21.58
CA GLN A 28 -26.52 35.55 20.38
C GLN A 28 -25.26 34.76 20.73
N PHE A 29 -24.47 35.24 21.69
CA PHE A 29 -23.26 34.55 22.16
C PHE A 29 -23.58 33.14 22.66
N LEU A 30 -24.61 32.98 23.49
CA LEU A 30 -25.04 31.66 23.98
C LEU A 30 -25.54 30.75 22.84
N ARG A 31 -26.26 31.29 21.86
CA ARG A 31 -26.72 30.53 20.69
C ARG A 31 -25.55 30.05 19.82
N VAL A 32 -24.58 30.92 19.57
CA VAL A 32 -23.38 30.58 18.77
C VAL A 32 -22.54 29.53 19.50
N MET A 33 -22.29 29.72 20.80
CA MET A 33 -21.56 28.72 21.60
C MET A 33 -22.27 27.36 21.63
N GLY A 34 -23.60 27.35 21.78
CA GLY A 34 -24.40 26.14 21.70
C GLY A 34 -24.31 25.45 20.33
N PHE A 35 -24.44 26.20 19.24
CA PHE A 35 -24.32 25.68 17.88
C PHE A 35 -22.93 25.07 17.62
N VAL A 36 -21.87 25.78 18.00
CA VAL A 36 -20.49 25.27 17.84
C VAL A 36 -20.28 23.99 18.65
N ALA A 37 -20.76 23.95 19.91
CA ALA A 37 -20.65 22.76 20.74
C ALA A 37 -21.40 21.55 20.14
N ILE A 38 -22.59 21.78 19.55
CA ILE A 38 -23.36 20.72 18.86
C ILE A 38 -22.59 20.22 17.64
N VAL A 39 -22.06 21.11 16.79
CA VAL A 39 -21.32 20.72 15.58
C VAL A 39 -20.05 19.94 15.95
N LEU A 40 -19.27 20.43 16.91
CA LEU A 40 -18.06 19.73 17.37
C LEU A 40 -18.39 18.41 18.06
N GLY A 41 -19.49 18.34 18.80
CA GLY A 41 -19.98 17.13 19.44
C GLY A 41 -20.39 16.07 18.41
N LEU A 42 -21.18 16.45 17.40
CA LEU A 42 -21.57 15.56 16.30
C LEU A 42 -20.35 15.07 15.52
N PHE A 43 -19.40 15.96 15.20
CA PHE A 43 -18.17 15.58 14.52
C PHE A 43 -17.36 14.56 15.34
N SER A 44 -17.23 14.80 16.66
CA SER A 44 -16.57 13.86 17.57
C SER A 44 -17.30 12.53 17.62
N LEU A 45 -18.63 12.50 17.71
CA LEU A 45 -19.41 11.26 17.71
C LEU A 45 -19.22 10.45 16.42
N VAL A 46 -19.19 11.11 15.27
CA VAL A 46 -18.88 10.46 13.99
C VAL A 46 -17.45 9.92 13.99
N ALA A 47 -16.49 10.68 14.50
CA ALA A 47 -15.10 10.24 14.59
C ALA A 47 -14.92 9.04 15.54
N LEU A 48 -15.72 8.93 16.61
CA LEU A 48 -15.76 7.76 17.49
C LEU A 48 -16.49 6.57 16.86
N ALA A 49 -17.42 6.82 15.94
CA ALA A 49 -18.12 5.76 15.21
C ALA A 49 -17.24 5.11 14.13
N VAL A 50 -16.19 5.79 13.67
CA VAL A 50 -15.15 5.18 12.84
C VAL A 50 -14.33 4.25 13.74
N PRO A 51 -14.28 2.93 13.44
CA PRO A 51 -13.43 2.00 14.19
C PRO A 51 -12.01 2.55 14.28
N GLN A 52 -11.56 2.85 15.49
CA GLN A 52 -10.21 3.31 15.78
C GLN A 52 -9.27 2.11 15.59
N MET A 53 -8.96 1.79 14.34
CA MET A 53 -7.95 0.79 14.00
C MET A 53 -6.61 1.34 14.48
N ALA A 54 -6.16 0.93 15.66
CA ALA A 54 -4.80 1.19 16.08
C ALA A 54 -3.89 0.70 14.95
N SER A 55 -3.05 1.59 14.41
CA SER A 55 -2.03 1.24 13.42
C SER A 55 -0.91 0.43 14.07
N LEU A 56 -1.27 -0.54 14.92
CA LEU A 56 -0.38 -1.61 15.28
C LEU A 56 0.13 -2.17 13.96
N PRO A 57 1.46 -2.34 13.80
CA PRO A 57 1.98 -3.05 12.64
C PRO A 57 1.17 -4.34 12.53
N PRO A 58 0.69 -4.71 11.32
CA PRO A 58 -0.04 -5.96 11.13
C PRO A 58 0.73 -7.03 11.87
N ALA A 59 0.06 -7.80 12.74
CA ALA A 59 0.70 -8.93 13.40
C ALA A 59 1.46 -9.65 12.30
N GLU A 60 2.78 -9.76 12.43
CA GLU A 60 3.59 -10.45 11.43
C GLU A 60 3.07 -11.88 11.42
N GLU A 61 2.17 -12.17 10.49
CA GLU A 61 1.71 -13.52 10.22
C GLU A 61 2.91 -14.23 9.62
N SER A 62 3.77 -14.72 10.51
CA SER A 62 4.90 -15.54 10.15
C SER A 62 4.32 -16.77 9.47
N ILE A 63 4.66 -16.92 8.20
CA ILE A 63 4.29 -18.10 7.44
C ILE A 63 4.89 -19.30 8.17
N ASP A 64 4.04 -20.24 8.56
CA ASP A 64 4.50 -21.50 9.12
C ASP A 64 5.11 -22.34 7.99
N ILE A 65 6.40 -22.09 7.72
CA ILE A 65 7.17 -22.76 6.68
C ILE A 65 7.16 -24.28 6.89
N ALA A 66 7.01 -24.76 8.13
CA ALA A 66 6.95 -26.19 8.43
C ALA A 66 5.67 -26.87 7.92
N SER A 67 4.62 -26.10 7.63
CA SER A 67 3.38 -26.61 7.06
C SER A 67 3.43 -26.79 5.54
N ILE A 68 4.45 -26.25 4.87
CA ILE A 68 4.60 -26.24 3.40
C ILE A 68 5.18 -27.57 2.94
N LYS A 69 4.34 -28.44 2.37
CA LYS A 69 4.75 -29.78 1.90
C LYS A 69 4.86 -29.85 0.38
N THR A 70 4.12 -29.02 -0.33
CA THR A 70 4.04 -29.06 -1.79
C THR A 70 4.26 -27.69 -2.42
N PRO A 71 4.69 -27.63 -3.69
CA PRO A 71 4.72 -26.38 -4.46
C PRO A 71 3.35 -25.69 -4.54
N ALA A 72 2.25 -26.45 -4.54
CA ALA A 72 0.90 -25.90 -4.52
C ALA A 72 0.56 -25.20 -3.19
N ASP A 73 1.09 -25.68 -2.06
CA ASP A 73 0.97 -24.99 -0.77
C ASP A 73 1.71 -23.65 -0.81
N MET A 74 2.89 -23.62 -1.43
CA MET A 74 3.65 -22.38 -1.63
C MET A 74 2.87 -21.36 -2.46
N ALA A 75 2.22 -21.79 -3.53
CA ALA A 75 1.41 -20.92 -4.35
C ALA A 75 0.14 -20.44 -3.64
N SER A 76 -0.47 -21.29 -2.82
CA SER A 76 -1.60 -20.88 -1.96
C SER A 76 -1.19 -19.81 -0.93
N ILE A 77 0.01 -19.92 -0.36
CA ILE A 77 0.60 -18.90 0.51
C ILE A 77 0.95 -17.64 -0.29
N GLY A 78 1.52 -17.80 -1.48
CA GLY A 78 1.81 -16.71 -2.41
C GLY A 78 0.58 -15.89 -2.76
N GLN A 79 -0.56 -16.55 -2.97
CA GLN A 79 -1.84 -15.89 -3.18
C GLN A 79 -2.23 -15.02 -1.98
N LYS A 80 -2.12 -15.56 -0.76
CA LYS A 80 -2.40 -14.78 0.46
C LYS A 80 -1.51 -13.54 0.52
N ILE A 81 -0.19 -13.71 0.35
CA ILE A 81 0.78 -12.59 0.36
C ILE A 81 0.45 -11.55 -0.71
N PHE A 82 0.09 -11.99 -1.92
CA PHE A 82 -0.25 -11.12 -3.04
C PHE A 82 -1.39 -10.14 -2.69
N PHE A 83 -2.40 -10.61 -1.96
CA PHE A 83 -3.56 -9.81 -1.54
C PHE A 83 -3.42 -9.18 -0.14
N SER A 84 -2.49 -9.64 0.68
CA SER A 84 -2.25 -9.11 2.03
C SER A 84 -0.93 -8.32 2.09
N LYS A 85 0.13 -8.88 2.67
CA LYS A 85 1.40 -8.20 2.99
C LYS A 85 2.06 -7.58 1.75
N GLY A 86 2.06 -8.29 0.62
CA GLY A 86 2.66 -7.83 -0.63
C GLY A 86 1.88 -6.72 -1.33
N GLN A 87 0.57 -6.58 -1.02
CA GLN A 87 -0.32 -5.56 -1.57
C GLN A 87 -0.25 -5.41 -3.11
N CYS A 88 0.13 -6.47 -3.81
CA CYS A 88 0.42 -6.43 -5.24
C CYS A 88 -0.84 -6.03 -6.03
N ALA A 89 -2.00 -6.49 -5.58
CA ALA A 89 -3.31 -6.20 -6.15
C ALA A 89 -3.74 -4.72 -6.06
N LEU A 90 -3.10 -3.89 -5.24
CA LEU A 90 -3.38 -2.44 -5.18
C LEU A 90 -2.87 -1.70 -6.43
N CYS A 91 -1.86 -2.25 -7.08
CA CYS A 91 -1.17 -1.64 -8.20
C CYS A 91 -1.35 -2.45 -9.49
N HIS A 92 -1.24 -3.78 -9.37
CA HIS A 92 -1.31 -4.69 -10.50
C HIS A 92 -2.69 -5.32 -10.63
N THR A 93 -3.09 -5.50 -11.88
CA THR A 93 -4.31 -6.24 -12.23
C THR A 93 -3.97 -7.65 -12.69
N ILE A 94 -4.95 -8.53 -12.60
CA ILE A 94 -4.90 -9.88 -13.17
C ILE A 94 -6.01 -9.94 -14.22
N GLY A 95 -5.67 -9.55 -15.44
CA GLY A 95 -6.61 -9.44 -16.56
C GLY A 95 -6.72 -8.01 -17.11
N PRO A 96 -7.43 -7.86 -18.24
CA PRO A 96 -7.48 -6.60 -18.96
C PRO A 96 -8.10 -5.49 -18.10
N SER A 97 -7.31 -4.44 -17.87
CA SER A 97 -7.72 -3.19 -17.26
C SER A 97 -7.40 -2.04 -18.21
N GLU A 98 -8.43 -1.27 -18.58
CA GLU A 98 -8.27 -0.14 -19.49
C GLU A 98 -7.51 1.04 -18.85
N SER A 99 -7.49 1.11 -17.51
CA SER A 99 -6.83 2.18 -16.74
C SER A 99 -5.57 1.72 -16.02
N ALA A 100 -4.79 0.81 -16.62
CA ALA A 100 -3.65 0.23 -15.92
C ALA A 100 -2.55 1.27 -15.60
N ARG A 101 -2.46 1.60 -14.32
CA ARG A 101 -1.39 2.39 -13.69
C ARG A 101 -0.06 1.63 -13.67
N CYS A 102 -0.14 0.30 -13.72
CA CYS A 102 0.97 -0.65 -13.71
C CYS A 102 0.71 -1.76 -14.75
N PRO A 103 1.73 -2.56 -15.12
CA PRO A 103 1.56 -3.71 -16.03
C PRO A 103 0.55 -4.77 -15.52
N ASP A 104 -0.17 -5.42 -16.44
CA ASP A 104 -1.00 -6.60 -16.14
C ASP A 104 -0.13 -7.82 -15.84
N LEU A 105 -0.48 -8.58 -14.79
CA LEU A 105 0.24 -9.79 -14.38
C LEU A 105 -0.37 -11.08 -14.94
N LYS A 106 -1.44 -11.01 -15.73
CA LYS A 106 -2.03 -12.20 -16.37
C LYS A 106 -1.01 -12.93 -17.24
N GLY A 107 -0.77 -14.20 -16.90
CA GLY A 107 0.14 -15.08 -17.63
C GLY A 107 1.62 -14.77 -17.41
N ILE A 108 1.99 -13.89 -16.48
CA ILE A 108 3.38 -13.46 -16.30
C ILE A 108 4.29 -14.60 -15.84
N GLY A 109 3.75 -15.55 -15.08
CA GLY A 109 4.48 -16.73 -14.61
C GLY A 109 4.84 -17.73 -15.71
N ALA A 110 4.20 -17.65 -16.88
CA ALA A 110 4.57 -18.43 -18.06
C ALA A 110 5.50 -17.64 -19.02
N LYS A 111 5.47 -16.30 -18.94
CA LYS A 111 6.24 -15.43 -19.84
C LYS A 111 7.66 -15.14 -19.36
N LEU A 112 7.86 -15.11 -18.04
CA LEU A 112 9.12 -14.69 -17.42
C LEU A 112 9.72 -15.85 -16.62
N SER A 113 11.05 -15.93 -16.60
CA SER A 113 11.76 -16.90 -15.76
C SER A 113 11.59 -16.55 -14.28
N ARG A 114 11.77 -17.55 -13.40
CA ARG A 114 11.70 -17.31 -11.95
C ARG A 114 12.72 -16.27 -11.49
N GLU A 115 13.93 -16.29 -12.05
CA GLU A 115 15.01 -15.37 -11.71
C GLU A 115 14.64 -13.94 -12.09
N PHE A 116 14.02 -13.76 -13.26
CA PHE A 116 13.60 -12.45 -13.73
C PHE A 116 12.45 -11.89 -12.88
N ILE A 117 11.49 -12.71 -12.47
CA ILE A 117 10.43 -12.27 -11.55
C ILE A 117 11.02 -11.91 -10.18
N PHE A 118 11.96 -12.71 -9.68
CA PHE A 118 12.67 -12.43 -8.42
C PHE A 118 13.44 -11.11 -8.48
N GLU A 119 14.18 -10.85 -9.57
CA GLU A 119 14.86 -9.59 -9.82
C GLU A 119 13.85 -8.44 -9.92
N SER A 120 12.73 -8.61 -10.63
CA SER A 120 11.69 -7.57 -10.74
C SER A 120 11.11 -7.18 -9.37
N LEU A 121 11.02 -8.12 -8.42
CA LEU A 121 10.52 -7.86 -7.06
C LEU A 121 11.60 -7.20 -6.17
N THR A 122 12.87 -7.55 -6.33
CA THR A 122 13.98 -7.10 -5.46
C THR A 122 14.78 -5.93 -6.01
N GLN A 123 14.72 -5.71 -7.32
CA GLN A 123 15.38 -4.65 -8.09
C GLN A 123 14.47 -4.16 -9.25
N PRO A 124 13.28 -3.63 -8.95
CA PRO A 124 12.29 -3.24 -9.97
C PRO A 124 12.76 -2.18 -10.99
N GLN A 125 13.88 -1.50 -10.72
CA GLN A 125 14.47 -0.50 -11.62
C GLN A 125 15.57 -1.08 -12.53
N ALA A 126 15.97 -2.34 -12.34
CA ALA A 126 16.99 -2.97 -13.20
C ALA A 126 16.47 -3.17 -14.64
N TYR A 127 15.18 -3.49 -14.76
CA TYR A 127 14.48 -3.56 -16.03
C TYR A 127 13.08 -2.94 -15.92
N VAL A 128 12.82 -1.89 -16.69
CA VAL A 128 11.53 -1.19 -16.70
C VAL A 128 10.71 -1.64 -17.90
N TYR A 129 9.62 -2.37 -17.64
CA TYR A 129 8.68 -2.76 -18.69
C TYR A 129 7.85 -1.56 -19.15
N LEU A 130 7.78 -1.35 -20.46
CA LEU A 130 7.03 -0.25 -21.08
C LEU A 130 5.59 -0.65 -21.39
N ASP A 131 4.71 0.34 -21.47
CA ASP A 131 3.32 0.21 -21.89
C ASP A 131 3.20 0.22 -23.42
N TYR A 132 2.76 -0.91 -23.94
CA TYR A 132 2.57 -1.17 -25.38
C TYR A 132 1.09 -1.10 -25.80
N ARG A 133 0.17 -0.73 -24.89
CA ARG A 133 -1.28 -0.71 -25.20
C ARG A 133 -1.70 0.48 -26.06
N HIS A 134 -0.82 1.45 -26.24
CA HIS A 134 -1.09 2.67 -27.00
C HIS A 134 -0.43 2.61 -28.38
N GLU A 135 -1.05 3.23 -29.37
CA GLU A 135 -0.44 3.39 -30.69
C GLU A 135 0.79 4.30 -30.61
N GLY A 136 1.84 3.93 -31.36
CA GLY A 136 3.10 4.67 -31.43
C GLY A 136 4.20 4.09 -30.55
N LEU A 137 5.12 4.97 -30.11
CA LEU A 137 6.25 4.55 -29.28
C LEU A 137 5.77 4.10 -27.89
N PRO A 138 6.33 3.00 -27.35
CA PRO A 138 5.98 2.51 -26.03
C PRO A 138 6.37 3.54 -24.96
N LYS A 139 5.52 3.67 -23.93
CA LYS A 139 5.67 4.68 -22.86
C LYS A 139 5.93 4.03 -21.52
N GLU A 140 6.53 4.74 -20.57
CA GLU A 140 6.61 4.22 -19.21
C GLU A 140 5.24 4.26 -18.51
N TYR A 141 4.99 3.29 -17.63
CA TYR A 141 3.84 3.34 -16.73
C TYR A 141 3.99 4.50 -15.73
N PRO A 142 2.90 5.17 -15.33
CA PRO A 142 2.96 6.32 -14.43
C PRO A 142 3.42 5.96 -13.01
N ALA A 143 3.28 4.70 -12.60
CA ALA A 143 3.75 4.23 -11.30
C ALA A 143 5.10 3.52 -11.39
N ARG A 144 5.98 3.80 -10.42
CA ARG A 144 7.22 3.05 -10.21
C ARG A 144 7.02 2.03 -9.11
N MET A 145 7.43 0.79 -9.38
CA MET A 145 7.34 -0.29 -8.42
C MET A 145 8.38 -0.12 -7.29
N PRO A 146 7.99 -0.20 -6.01
CA PRO A 146 8.92 -0.10 -4.90
C PRO A 146 9.72 -1.40 -4.72
N TYR A 147 10.88 -1.33 -4.06
CA TYR A 147 11.65 -2.50 -3.64
C TYR A 147 10.82 -3.34 -2.66
N ILE A 148 10.37 -4.53 -3.08
CA ILE A 148 9.40 -5.33 -2.31
C ILE A 148 10.05 -5.96 -1.07
N ASN A 149 11.34 -6.24 -1.13
CA ASN A 149 12.14 -6.77 -0.02
C ASN A 149 12.58 -5.71 1.00
N LYS A 150 12.15 -4.44 0.85
CA LYS A 150 12.48 -3.34 1.76
C LYS A 150 11.20 -2.73 2.35
N ASN A 151 11.35 -2.00 3.44
CA ASN A 151 10.24 -1.26 4.03
C ASN A 151 9.63 -0.27 3.01
N PRO A 152 8.31 -0.10 3.00
CA PRO A 152 7.33 -0.54 4.00
C PRO A 152 6.76 -1.96 3.82
N ILE A 153 7.06 -2.67 2.71
CA ILE A 153 6.48 -4.00 2.44
C ILE A 153 7.29 -5.12 3.10
N GLY A 154 8.61 -5.11 2.91
CA GLY A 154 9.54 -5.99 3.63
C GLY A 154 9.26 -7.49 3.45
N LEU A 155 9.03 -7.96 2.22
CA LEU A 155 8.93 -9.40 1.98
C LEU A 155 10.30 -10.08 2.14
N SER A 156 10.32 -11.18 2.89
CA SER A 156 11.42 -12.13 2.95
C SER A 156 11.58 -12.88 1.63
N LYS A 157 12.74 -13.53 1.46
CA LYS A 157 13.01 -14.38 0.29
C LYS A 157 11.96 -15.50 0.14
N ASN A 158 11.57 -16.13 1.24
CA ASN A 158 10.56 -17.20 1.25
C ASN A 158 9.21 -16.68 0.77
N GLU A 159 8.80 -15.49 1.22
CA GLU A 159 7.56 -14.85 0.79
C GLU A 159 7.58 -14.52 -0.70
N ILE A 160 8.71 -14.00 -1.20
CA ILE A 160 8.90 -13.71 -2.63
C ILE A 160 8.80 -15.00 -3.45
N LEU A 161 9.44 -16.08 -3.01
CA LEU A 161 9.39 -17.38 -3.66
C LEU A 161 7.96 -17.96 -3.68
N SER A 162 7.19 -17.80 -2.61
CA SER A 162 5.76 -18.15 -2.58
C SER A 162 4.95 -17.33 -3.58
N VAL A 163 5.18 -16.02 -3.68
CA VAL A 163 4.49 -15.16 -4.67
C VAL A 163 4.84 -15.58 -6.10
N ILE A 164 6.10 -15.94 -6.38
CA ILE A 164 6.51 -16.47 -7.70
C ILE A 164 5.75 -17.78 -8.01
N ALA A 165 5.66 -18.70 -7.05
CA ALA A 165 4.90 -19.93 -7.20
C ALA A 165 3.42 -19.66 -7.53
N PHE A 166 2.80 -18.66 -6.89
CA PHE A 166 1.45 -18.21 -7.21
C PHE A 166 1.31 -17.68 -8.64
N LEU A 167 2.23 -16.82 -9.08
CA LEU A 167 2.21 -16.26 -10.44
C LEU A 167 2.35 -17.35 -11.51
N GLN A 168 3.19 -18.36 -11.26
CA GLN A 168 3.33 -19.54 -12.13
C GLN A 168 2.06 -20.38 -12.16
N GLN A 169 1.51 -20.72 -10.99
CA GLN A 169 0.28 -21.51 -10.89
C GLN A 169 -0.90 -20.83 -11.60
N MET A 170 -1.07 -19.52 -11.39
CA MET A 170 -2.10 -18.72 -12.06
C MET A 170 -1.92 -18.64 -13.58
N SER A 171 -0.68 -18.79 -14.06
CA SER A 171 -0.35 -18.78 -15.49
C SER A 171 -0.46 -20.17 -16.15
N GLY A 172 -0.78 -21.22 -15.37
CA GLY A 172 -0.87 -22.59 -15.86
C GLY A 172 0.50 -23.27 -16.10
N GLU A 173 1.59 -22.68 -15.60
CA GLU A 173 2.95 -23.22 -15.73
C GLU A 173 3.31 -24.09 -14.52
N PRO A 174 4.10 -25.17 -14.67
CA PRO A 174 4.70 -25.87 -13.55
C PRO A 174 5.42 -24.92 -12.59
N ILE A 175 5.12 -25.07 -11.31
CA ILE A 175 5.76 -24.28 -10.24
C ILE A 175 7.24 -24.70 -10.16
N SER A 176 8.14 -23.75 -10.40
CA SER A 176 9.59 -24.00 -10.41
C SER A 176 10.25 -23.88 -9.03
N VAL A 177 9.47 -23.56 -8.00
CA VAL A 177 9.94 -23.33 -6.63
C VAL A 177 9.62 -24.54 -5.77
N ASN A 178 10.64 -25.10 -5.11
CA ASN A 178 10.46 -26.24 -4.22
C ASN A 178 10.43 -25.81 -2.74
N PRO A 179 9.63 -26.50 -1.89
CA PRO A 179 9.63 -26.25 -0.45
C PRO A 179 11.02 -26.41 0.20
N SER A 180 11.88 -27.26 -0.36
CA SER A 180 13.26 -27.47 0.12
C SER A 180 14.18 -26.26 -0.07
N GLU A 181 13.80 -25.30 -0.91
CA GLU A 181 14.56 -24.06 -1.15
C GLU A 181 14.23 -22.96 -0.13
N LEU A 182 13.22 -23.19 0.73
CA LEU A 182 12.82 -22.25 1.76
C LEU A 182 13.83 -22.25 2.91
N GLU A 183 14.29 -21.05 3.27
CA GLU A 183 15.23 -20.87 4.37
C GLU A 183 14.47 -20.92 5.69
N MET A 184 14.79 -21.86 6.58
CA MET A 184 14.19 -21.89 7.92
C MET A 184 14.62 -20.65 8.71
N PRO A 185 13.71 -20.00 9.48
CA PRO A 185 14.08 -18.89 10.34
C PRO A 185 15.16 -19.35 11.33
N GLY A 186 16.37 -18.80 11.22
CA GLY A 186 17.53 -19.15 12.08
C GLY A 186 18.63 -20.00 11.43
N ALA A 187 18.47 -20.44 10.17
CA ALA A 187 19.60 -20.98 9.42
C ALA A 187 20.48 -19.84 8.92
N ALA A 188 21.73 -19.76 9.40
CA ALA A 188 22.74 -18.88 8.82
C ALA A 188 22.85 -19.13 7.30
N PRO A 189 23.21 -18.12 6.48
CA PRO A 189 23.31 -18.29 5.04
C PRO A 189 24.19 -19.50 4.73
N ALA A 190 23.64 -20.48 4.01
CA ALA A 190 24.42 -21.60 3.51
C ALA A 190 25.58 -21.02 2.69
N ALA A 191 26.80 -21.48 3.01
CA ALA A 191 28.03 -20.98 2.43
C ALA A 191 27.98 -20.97 0.90
N PRO A 192 28.73 -20.07 0.22
CA PRO A 192 28.71 -19.98 -1.23
C PRO A 192 29.03 -21.34 -1.85
N VAL A 193 28.14 -21.83 -2.72
CA VAL A 193 28.43 -22.99 -3.56
C VAL A 193 29.67 -22.63 -4.37
N LYS A 194 30.76 -23.33 -4.09
CA LYS A 194 32.06 -23.16 -4.77
C LYS A 194 31.83 -23.47 -6.25
N SER A 195 31.96 -22.45 -7.10
CA SER A 195 31.90 -22.60 -8.55
C SER A 195 32.88 -23.69 -8.97
N ALA A 196 32.36 -24.80 -9.49
CA ALA A 196 33.17 -25.83 -10.12
C ALA A 196 33.90 -25.19 -11.31
N GLN A 197 35.21 -25.40 -11.35
CA GLN A 197 36.12 -24.85 -12.35
C GLN A 197 35.68 -25.26 -13.76
N VAL A 198 35.48 -24.26 -14.61
CA VAL A 198 35.38 -24.48 -16.06
C VAL A 198 36.79 -24.80 -16.55
N GLU A 199 37.05 -26.07 -16.84
CA GLU A 199 38.21 -26.50 -17.62
C GLU A 199 38.13 -25.84 -19.00
N THR A 200 39.09 -24.97 -19.28
CA THR A 200 39.30 -24.36 -20.59
C THR A 200 39.74 -25.42 -21.59
N VAL A 201 38.84 -25.79 -22.51
CA VAL A 201 39.22 -26.53 -23.71
C VAL A 201 39.86 -25.53 -24.69
N THR A 202 41.17 -25.68 -24.91
CA THR A 202 41.93 -24.93 -25.90
C THR A 202 41.54 -25.38 -27.31
N VAL A 203 40.99 -24.46 -28.12
CA VAL A 203 40.84 -24.68 -29.56
C VAL A 203 42.12 -24.20 -30.25
N ALA A 204 42.95 -25.15 -30.67
CA ALA A 204 44.05 -24.90 -31.60
C ALA A 204 43.45 -24.57 -32.98
N GLN A 205 43.71 -23.36 -33.48
CA GLN A 205 43.35 -22.98 -34.84
C GLN A 205 44.62 -22.95 -35.70
N ALA A 206 44.62 -23.81 -36.71
CA ALA A 206 45.63 -23.93 -37.73
C ALA A 206 45.71 -22.67 -38.59
N LYS A 207 46.92 -22.32 -39.00
CA LYS A 207 47.22 -21.52 -40.18
C LYS A 207 48.37 -22.17 -40.92
#